data_AF-A0A358AFH9-F1
#
_entry.id   AF-A0A358AFH9-F1
#
_cell.length_a   1.000
_cell.length_b   1.000
_cell.length_c   1.000
_cell.angle_alpha   90.00
_cell.angle_beta   90.00
_cell.angle_gamma   90.00
#
_symmetry.space_group_name_H-M   'P 1'
#
loop_
_entity.id
_entity.type
_entity.pdbx_description
1 polymer ?
#
loop_
_entity_poly.entity_id
_entity_poly.type
_entity_poly.pdbx_seq_one_letter_code
_entity_poly.pdbx_strand_id
1 'polypeptide(L)'
;MISGGEQGTVDFGSGGGSTVEVAASKEIKHHGEQALEVKFEAIAGGYMWIGRGYDMTVKGAACWLVKPEDIDFKKFNAISINIYGADTKSQIAVDLVDSGFEYWRYLVEDNFSGWKEMVIPFGDFFFRGDWQPEKADKNGIMDFPLKVFQFEPRPQGKGTLYFDYVRLVKTE
;
A
#
# COMPACT_ATOMS: atom_id res chain seq x y z
N MET A 1 17.68 12.26 2.56
CA MET A 1 17.02 12.57 3.85
C MET A 1 15.76 11.73 3.85
N ILE A 2 15.63 10.77 4.77
CA ILE A 2 14.41 9.97 4.91
C ILE A 2 13.43 10.86 5.66
N SER A 3 12.39 11.36 4.99
CA SER A 3 11.24 11.97 5.64
C SER A 3 10.26 10.86 5.97
N GLY A 4 10.25 10.42 7.22
CA GLY A 4 9.36 9.40 7.76
C GLY A 4 9.52 9.44 9.28
N GLY A 5 8.51 9.93 10.00
CA GLY A 5 8.61 10.13 11.45
C GLY A 5 8.48 8.81 12.20
N GLU A 6 9.27 8.60 13.26
CA GLU A 6 9.11 7.49 14.22
C GLU A 6 7.73 7.49 14.93
N GLN A 7 6.96 8.56 14.76
CA GLN A 7 5.63 8.80 15.32
C GLN A 7 4.60 8.88 14.18
N GLY A 8 3.54 8.06 14.23
CA GLY A 8 2.48 8.06 13.21
C GLY A 8 1.74 6.73 13.11
N THR A 9 0.76 6.66 12.21
CA THR A 9 -0.04 5.46 11.91
C THR A 9 0.27 4.86 10.53
N VAL A 10 1.29 5.38 9.86
CA VAL A 10 1.77 4.99 8.53
C VAL A 10 3.29 5.02 8.56
N ASP A 11 3.92 3.98 8.03
CA ASP A 11 5.35 3.93 7.78
C ASP A 11 5.60 4.36 6.33
N PHE A 12 6.46 5.34 6.11
CA PHE A 12 6.73 5.84 4.78
C PHE A 12 8.16 6.35 4.65
N GLY A 13 8.65 6.37 3.42
CA GLY A 13 9.94 6.94 3.11
C GLY A 13 10.23 6.91 1.61
N SER A 14 11.34 7.53 1.23
CA SER A 14 11.81 7.57 -0.14
C SER A 14 13.33 7.58 -0.24
N GLY A 15 13.85 7.27 -1.43
CA GLY A 15 15.27 7.27 -1.73
C GLY A 15 15.55 7.41 -3.22
N GLY A 16 16.83 7.50 -3.58
CA GLY A 16 17.27 7.69 -4.97
C GLY A 16 16.75 8.98 -5.59
N GLY A 17 16.58 10.04 -4.79
CA GLY A 17 16.12 11.37 -5.21
C GLY A 17 14.60 11.52 -5.36
N SER A 18 13.82 10.45 -5.23
CA SER A 18 12.37 10.54 -5.11
C SER A 18 11.94 11.14 -3.76
N THR A 19 10.77 11.76 -3.72
CA THR A 19 10.18 12.32 -2.49
C THR A 19 8.76 11.82 -2.28
N VAL A 20 8.38 11.68 -1.01
CA VAL A 20 7.01 11.39 -0.60
C VAL A 20 6.71 12.12 0.70
N GLU A 21 5.54 12.73 0.76
CA GLU A 21 4.94 13.33 1.95
C GLU A 21 3.57 12.69 2.18
N VAL A 22 3.22 12.43 3.44
CA VAL A 22 1.89 11.92 3.80
C VAL A 22 1.21 12.83 4.79
N ALA A 23 -0.11 12.96 4.67
CA ALA A 23 -0.94 13.73 5.58
C ALA A 23 -2.30 13.06 5.79
N ALA A 24 -2.99 13.45 6.87
CA ALA A 24 -4.38 13.08 7.10
C ALA A 24 -5.29 14.16 6.51
N SER A 25 -5.89 13.90 5.34
CA SER A 25 -6.81 14.85 4.69
C SER A 25 -8.21 14.73 5.26
N LYS A 26 -8.75 15.83 5.78
CA LYS A 26 -10.14 15.91 6.27
C LYS A 26 -11.14 16.38 5.21
N GLU A 27 -10.63 17.04 4.17
CA GLU A 27 -11.42 17.62 3.09
C GLU A 27 -11.66 16.62 1.96
N ILE A 28 -10.60 15.93 1.52
CA ILE A 28 -10.70 14.88 0.52
C ILE A 28 -10.68 13.54 1.25
N LYS A 29 -11.87 12.98 1.46
CA LYS A 29 -12.07 11.70 2.15
C LYS A 29 -13.21 10.90 1.51
N HIS A 30 -13.18 9.59 1.68
CA HIS A 30 -14.23 8.68 1.21
C HIS A 30 -15.04 8.13 2.38
N HIS A 31 -14.38 7.72 3.47
CA HIS A 31 -15.00 7.07 4.61
C HIS A 31 -14.42 7.56 5.94
N GLY A 32 -15.29 7.79 6.93
CA GLY A 32 -14.87 8.26 8.26
C GLY A 32 -14.41 9.73 8.27
N GLU A 33 -13.44 10.04 9.12
CA GLU A 33 -13.06 11.43 9.39
C GLU A 33 -11.95 11.99 8.49
N GLN A 34 -11.15 11.11 7.87
CA GLN A 34 -9.99 11.49 7.08
C GLN A 34 -9.55 10.38 6.12
N ALA A 35 -8.89 10.75 5.02
CA ALA A 35 -8.14 9.83 4.15
C ALA A 35 -6.63 10.04 4.26
N LEU A 36 -5.86 9.07 3.76
CA LEU A 36 -4.42 9.18 3.60
C LEU A 36 -4.11 9.97 2.34
N GLU A 37 -3.60 11.19 2.49
CA GLU A 37 -3.04 11.98 1.40
C GLU A 37 -1.59 11.56 1.17
N VAL A 38 -1.22 11.32 -0.09
CA VAL A 38 0.12 10.98 -0.53
C VAL A 38 0.53 11.93 -1.64
N LYS A 39 1.44 12.84 -1.33
CA LYS A 39 2.06 13.73 -2.30
C LYS A 39 3.44 13.19 -2.66
N PHE A 40 3.70 12.98 -3.94
CA PHE A 40 4.91 12.29 -4.39
C PHE A 40 5.56 12.97 -5.60
N GLU A 41 6.88 12.79 -5.69
CA GLU A 41 7.67 12.99 -6.90
C GLU A 41 8.58 11.78 -7.06
N ALA A 42 8.28 10.95 -8.04
CA ALA A 42 8.99 9.71 -8.32
C ALA A 42 9.92 9.93 -9.53
N ILE A 43 11.23 9.85 -9.30
CA ILE A 43 12.23 10.04 -10.36
C ILE A 43 12.82 8.71 -10.81
N ALA A 44 13.39 8.67 -12.02
CA ALA A 44 14.02 7.47 -12.56
C ALA A 44 15.13 6.94 -11.63
N GLY A 45 15.05 5.65 -11.27
CA GLY A 45 15.98 5.00 -10.34
C GLY A 45 15.71 5.27 -8.86
N GLY A 46 14.77 6.16 -8.53
CA GLY A 46 14.31 6.39 -7.17
C GLY A 46 13.25 5.39 -6.71
N TYR A 47 12.94 5.41 -5.42
CA TYR A 47 11.95 4.55 -4.79
C TYR A 47 11.24 5.27 -3.64
N MET A 48 10.07 4.77 -3.28
CA MET A 48 9.30 5.23 -2.12
C MET A 48 8.36 4.13 -1.66
N TRP A 49 7.90 4.22 -0.41
CA TRP A 49 6.88 3.34 0.15
C TRP A 49 5.99 4.12 1.10
N ILE A 50 4.74 3.67 1.19
CA ILE A 50 3.74 4.13 2.15
C ILE A 50 2.98 2.89 2.62
N GLY A 51 3.25 2.39 3.81
CA GLY A 51 2.72 1.12 4.29
C GLY A 51 2.09 1.17 5.67
N ARG A 52 1.21 0.20 5.91
CA ARG A 52 0.59 -0.07 7.20
C ARG A 52 0.61 -1.56 7.47
N GLY A 53 0.97 -1.93 8.69
CA GLY A 53 1.05 -3.33 9.09
C GLY A 53 2.05 -3.58 10.20
N TYR A 54 2.25 -4.86 10.46
CA TYR A 54 3.19 -5.33 11.49
C TYR A 54 4.63 -5.34 10.96
N ASP A 55 5.59 -5.30 11.88
CA ASP A 55 7.02 -5.41 11.56
C ASP A 55 7.57 -4.29 10.64
N MET A 56 6.94 -3.11 10.75
CA MET A 56 7.38 -1.85 10.16
C MET A 56 8.18 -1.01 11.17
N THR A 57 8.94 -0.02 10.70
CA THR A 57 9.74 0.88 11.54
C THR A 57 8.84 1.72 12.45
N VAL A 58 7.76 2.26 11.90
CA VAL A 58 6.75 3.00 12.67
C VAL A 58 5.84 2.02 13.40
N LYS A 59 6.06 1.85 14.71
CA LYS A 59 5.27 0.91 15.54
C LYS A 59 3.75 1.16 15.49
N GLY A 60 3.34 2.42 15.33
CA GLY A 60 1.94 2.80 15.18
C GLY A 60 1.34 2.46 13.80
N ALA A 61 2.13 2.00 12.83
CA ALA A 61 1.62 1.54 11.54
C ALA A 61 0.81 0.23 11.65
N ALA A 62 1.04 -0.55 12.70
CA ALA A 62 0.35 -1.81 13.01
C ALA A 62 -1.07 -1.58 13.59
N CYS A 63 -1.87 -0.75 12.92
CA CYS A 63 -3.23 -0.41 13.34
C CYS A 63 -4.29 -1.10 12.48
N TRP A 64 -4.32 -2.43 12.51
CA TRP A 64 -5.44 -3.21 11.98
C TRP A 64 -6.62 -3.17 12.97
N LEU A 65 -7.86 -3.14 12.46
CA LEU A 65 -9.07 -3.22 13.31
C LEU A 65 -9.18 -4.56 14.04
N VAL A 66 -8.66 -5.62 13.41
CA VAL A 66 -8.56 -6.98 13.94
C VAL A 66 -7.13 -7.44 13.66
N LYS A 67 -6.45 -8.04 14.65
CA LYS A 67 -5.10 -8.55 14.42
C LYS A 67 -5.13 -9.58 13.29
N PRO A 68 -4.16 -9.57 12.36
CA PRO A 68 -4.13 -10.51 11.24
C PRO A 68 -4.29 -11.97 11.65
N GLU A 69 -3.71 -12.37 12.77
CA GLU A 69 -3.79 -13.74 13.30
C GLU A 69 -5.21 -14.15 13.73
N ASP A 70 -6.06 -13.17 14.05
CA ASP A 70 -7.45 -13.37 14.47
C ASP A 70 -8.44 -13.32 13.29
N ILE A 71 -7.97 -13.05 12.06
CA ILE A 71 -8.79 -12.98 10.86
C ILE A 71 -8.92 -14.37 10.21
N ASP A 72 -10.16 -14.81 9.97
CA ASP A 72 -10.42 -15.99 9.12
C ASP A 72 -10.30 -15.62 7.63
N PHE A 73 -9.07 -15.67 7.10
CA PHE A 73 -8.77 -15.32 5.71
C PHE A 73 -9.51 -16.19 4.68
N LYS A 74 -10.03 -17.37 5.05
CA LYS A 74 -10.84 -18.20 4.14
C LYS A 74 -12.17 -17.55 3.75
N LYS A 75 -12.59 -16.52 4.48
CA LYS A 75 -13.79 -15.74 4.18
C LYS A 75 -13.56 -14.64 3.14
N PHE A 76 -12.32 -14.38 2.76
CA PHE A 76 -11.93 -13.30 1.85
C PHE A 76 -11.11 -13.85 0.69
N ASN A 77 -11.19 -13.21 -0.46
CA ASN A 77 -10.39 -13.57 -1.64
C ASN A 77 -9.82 -12.34 -2.36
N ALA A 78 -9.99 -11.15 -1.80
CA ALA A 78 -9.56 -9.89 -2.38
C ALA A 78 -9.31 -8.82 -1.32
N ILE A 79 -8.53 -7.80 -1.70
CA ILE A 79 -8.43 -6.52 -0.99
C ILE A 79 -9.20 -5.44 -1.79
N SER A 80 -9.98 -4.62 -1.10
CA SER A 80 -10.62 -3.43 -1.67
C SER A 80 -9.95 -2.18 -1.13
N ILE A 81 -9.67 -1.22 -2.02
CA ILE A 81 -9.06 0.08 -1.70
C ILE A 81 -9.83 1.17 -2.46
N ASN A 82 -10.23 2.24 -1.78
CA ASN A 82 -10.70 3.44 -2.45
C ASN A 82 -9.51 4.36 -2.75
N ILE A 83 -9.33 4.71 -4.02
CA ILE A 83 -8.28 5.61 -4.49
C ILE A 83 -8.93 6.84 -5.09
N TYR A 84 -8.50 8.03 -4.67
CA TYR A 84 -8.83 9.27 -5.36
C TYR A 84 -7.71 9.54 -6.37
N GLY A 85 -8.02 9.29 -7.64
CA GLY A 85 -7.09 9.48 -8.76
C GLY A 85 -6.95 10.95 -9.15
N ALA A 86 -5.81 11.29 -9.71
CA ALA A 86 -5.48 12.62 -10.21
C ALA A 86 -5.08 12.62 -11.70
N ASP A 87 -5.32 11.51 -12.39
CA ASP A 87 -4.96 11.27 -13.80
C ASP A 87 -3.47 11.52 -14.12
N THR A 88 -2.59 11.21 -13.16
CA THR A 88 -1.15 11.45 -13.28
C THR A 88 -0.46 10.56 -14.31
N LYS A 89 -1.13 9.50 -14.78
CA LYS A 89 -0.58 8.42 -15.61
C LYS A 89 0.54 7.62 -14.93
N SER A 90 0.75 7.83 -13.64
CA SER A 90 1.74 7.08 -12.87
C SER A 90 1.22 5.68 -12.57
N GLN A 91 2.12 4.70 -12.59
CA GLN A 91 1.82 3.40 -11.99
C GLN A 91 1.96 3.50 -10.46
N ILE A 92 1.07 2.82 -9.76
CA ILE A 92 1.08 2.67 -8.30
C ILE A 92 1.17 1.18 -8.04
N ALA A 93 2.25 0.74 -7.40
CA ALA A 93 2.28 -0.61 -6.87
C ALA A 93 1.46 -0.68 -5.59
N VAL A 94 0.59 -1.68 -5.51
CA VAL A 94 -0.08 -2.11 -4.29
C VAL A 94 0.61 -3.40 -3.88
N ASP A 95 1.29 -3.38 -2.75
CA ASP A 95 1.99 -4.54 -2.21
C ASP A 95 1.25 -5.10 -1.00
N LEU A 96 1.21 -6.43 -0.91
CA LEU A 96 0.80 -7.19 0.27
C LEU A 96 2.02 -7.96 0.78
N VAL A 97 2.23 -7.95 2.10
CA VAL A 97 3.24 -8.79 2.73
C VAL A 97 2.55 -9.90 3.48
N ASP A 98 2.91 -11.12 3.15
CA ASP A 98 2.31 -12.31 3.70
C ASP A 98 3.00 -12.77 4.99
N SER A 99 2.60 -13.93 5.51
CA SER A 99 3.13 -14.44 6.78
C SER A 99 4.57 -14.96 6.66
N GLY A 100 5.00 -15.37 5.46
CA GLY A 100 6.38 -15.73 5.08
C GLY A 100 7.29 -14.53 4.81
N PHE A 101 6.77 -13.31 4.97
CA PHE A 101 7.43 -12.02 4.67
C PHE A 101 7.68 -11.77 3.18
N GLU A 102 6.97 -12.47 2.30
CA GLU A 102 7.04 -12.26 0.86
C GLU A 102 6.17 -11.07 0.44
N TYR A 103 6.72 -10.25 -0.46
CA TYR A 103 5.99 -9.17 -1.12
C TYR A 103 5.29 -9.68 -2.37
N TRP A 104 3.99 -9.40 -2.42
CA TRP A 104 3.08 -9.70 -3.50
C TRP A 104 2.56 -8.40 -4.08
N ARG A 105 2.67 -8.21 -5.41
CA ARG A 105 2.45 -6.92 -6.06
C ARG A 105 1.30 -6.95 -7.05
N TYR A 106 0.53 -5.88 -7.05
CA TYR A 106 -0.39 -5.52 -8.12
C TYR A 106 -0.06 -4.11 -8.61
N LEU A 107 -0.28 -3.81 -9.90
CA LEU A 107 -0.02 -2.50 -10.48
C LEU A 107 -1.32 -1.82 -10.89
N VAL A 108 -1.58 -0.64 -10.34
CA VAL A 108 -2.70 0.23 -10.73
C VAL A 108 -2.14 1.40 -11.53
N GLU A 109 -2.76 1.74 -12.66
CA GLU A 109 -2.49 3.00 -13.36
C GLU A 109 -3.46 4.08 -12.90
N ASP A 110 -2.94 5.24 -12.50
CA ASP A 110 -3.74 6.43 -12.22
C ASP A 110 -4.15 7.11 -13.54
N ASN A 111 -5.17 6.54 -14.18
CA ASN A 111 -5.76 7.03 -15.43
C ASN A 111 -7.21 7.54 -15.24
N PHE A 112 -7.54 7.94 -14.03
CA PHE A 112 -8.87 8.41 -13.65
C PHE A 112 -8.76 9.60 -12.69
N SER A 113 -9.86 10.35 -12.55
CA SER A 113 -9.97 11.44 -11.59
C SER A 113 -11.12 11.19 -10.62
N GLY A 114 -10.92 11.52 -9.35
CA GLY A 114 -11.92 11.31 -8.31
C GLY A 114 -11.86 9.91 -7.69
N TRP A 115 -12.81 9.63 -6.79
CA TRP A 115 -12.86 8.35 -6.07
C TRP A 115 -13.22 7.18 -6.99
N LYS A 116 -12.41 6.13 -6.91
CA LYS A 116 -12.67 4.83 -7.53
C LYS A 116 -12.38 3.73 -6.52
N GLU A 117 -13.30 2.78 -6.39
CA GLU A 117 -13.05 1.54 -5.66
C GLU A 117 -12.27 0.57 -6.55
N MET A 118 -11.15 0.08 -6.04
CA MET A 118 -10.33 -0.96 -6.66
C MET A 118 -10.47 -2.23 -5.83
N VAL A 119 -11.10 -3.26 -6.39
CA VAL A 119 -11.19 -4.59 -5.79
C VAL A 119 -10.20 -5.51 -6.49
N ILE A 120 -9.18 -5.96 -5.76
CA ILE A 120 -8.05 -6.70 -6.30
C ILE A 120 -8.06 -8.11 -5.70
N PRO A 121 -8.44 -9.15 -6.47
CA PRO A 121 -8.32 -10.54 -6.06
C PRO A 121 -6.90 -10.90 -5.63
N PHE A 122 -6.74 -11.71 -4.58
CA PHE A 122 -5.41 -12.16 -4.14
C PHE A 122 -4.65 -12.92 -5.23
N GLY A 123 -5.38 -13.64 -6.08
CA GLY A 123 -4.81 -14.36 -7.23
C GLY A 123 -4.26 -13.47 -8.35
N ASP A 124 -4.58 -12.16 -8.35
CA ASP A 124 -4.07 -11.21 -9.34
C ASP A 124 -2.74 -10.57 -8.92
N PHE A 125 -2.33 -10.76 -7.66
CA PHE A 125 -1.02 -10.31 -7.21
C PHE A 125 0.07 -11.26 -7.73
N PHE A 126 1.16 -10.71 -8.23
CA PHE A 126 2.33 -11.47 -8.62
C PHE A 126 3.41 -11.41 -7.53
N PHE A 127 4.10 -12.53 -7.34
CA PHE A 127 5.28 -12.59 -6.49
C PHE A 127 6.35 -11.60 -6.98
N ARG A 128 6.90 -10.77 -6.09
CA ARG A 128 7.92 -9.77 -6.45
C ARG A 128 9.29 -10.42 -6.68
N GLY A 129 9.46 -11.07 -7.83
CA GLY A 129 10.67 -11.81 -8.17
C GLY A 129 11.93 -10.95 -8.38
N ASP A 130 11.78 -9.65 -8.61
CA ASP A 130 12.90 -8.70 -8.72
C ASP A 130 13.56 -8.38 -7.39
N TRP A 131 12.80 -8.45 -6.28
CA TRP A 131 13.29 -8.15 -4.94
C TRP A 131 12.37 -8.71 -3.85
N GLN A 132 12.98 -9.35 -2.85
CA GLN A 132 12.35 -9.77 -1.60
C GLN A 132 13.27 -9.43 -0.43
N PRO A 133 12.74 -9.17 0.78
CA PRO A 133 13.58 -8.98 1.96
C PRO A 133 14.35 -10.27 2.29
N GLU A 134 15.47 -10.14 3.00
CA GLU A 134 16.32 -11.28 3.34
C GLU A 134 15.58 -12.35 4.15
N LYS A 135 14.72 -11.90 5.07
CA LYS A 135 13.90 -12.75 5.94
C LYS A 135 12.73 -13.46 5.25
N ALA A 136 12.43 -13.13 3.98
CA ALA A 136 11.38 -13.82 3.22
C ALA A 136 11.80 -15.27 2.94
N ASP A 137 10.86 -16.20 3.07
CA ASP A 137 11.11 -17.62 2.77
C ASP A 137 11.23 -17.91 1.26
N LYS A 138 10.66 -17.06 0.40
CA LYS A 138 10.84 -17.05 -1.07
C LYS A 138 10.27 -18.31 -1.73
N ASN A 139 9.16 -18.81 -1.21
CA ASN A 139 8.46 -19.99 -1.67
C ASN A 139 7.48 -19.70 -2.84
N GLY A 140 7.09 -18.43 -3.06
CA GLY A 140 6.17 -18.03 -4.13
C GLY A 140 4.74 -18.53 -3.93
N ILE A 141 4.30 -18.67 -2.68
CA ILE A 141 2.96 -19.08 -2.24
C ILE A 141 2.48 -18.01 -1.25
N MET A 142 1.34 -17.36 -1.53
CA MET A 142 0.83 -16.32 -0.66
C MET A 142 0.33 -16.93 0.66
N ASP A 143 1.13 -16.80 1.72
CA ASP A 143 0.87 -17.43 3.00
C ASP A 143 0.07 -16.52 3.96
N PHE A 144 -1.13 -16.93 4.37
CA PHE A 144 -1.94 -16.16 5.32
C PHE A 144 -1.50 -16.38 6.78
N PRO A 145 -1.63 -15.37 7.65
CA PRO A 145 -2.30 -14.09 7.44
C PRO A 145 -1.43 -13.04 6.71
N LEU A 146 -2.09 -12.14 5.97
CA LEU A 146 -1.45 -10.94 5.42
C LEU A 146 -1.13 -9.96 6.56
N LYS A 147 0.12 -9.49 6.62
CA LYS A 147 0.64 -8.66 7.73
C LYS A 147 0.71 -7.17 7.41
N VAL A 148 0.96 -6.83 6.15
CA VAL A 148 1.20 -5.45 5.68
C VAL A 148 0.48 -5.23 4.35
N PHE A 149 0.00 -4.02 4.14
CA PHE A 149 -0.29 -3.49 2.81
C PHE A 149 0.50 -2.19 2.59
N GLN A 150 0.91 -1.96 1.35
CA GLN A 150 1.79 -0.84 1.00
C GLN A 150 1.45 -0.28 -0.37
N PHE A 151 1.65 1.04 -0.54
CA PHE A 151 1.54 1.75 -1.79
C PHE A 151 2.92 2.28 -2.20
N GLU A 152 3.27 2.14 -3.48
CA GLU A 152 4.47 2.71 -4.07
C GLU A 152 4.13 3.41 -5.40
N PRO A 153 4.00 4.75 -5.42
CA PRO A 153 4.04 5.49 -6.67
C PRO A 153 5.37 5.21 -7.40
N ARG A 154 5.27 4.73 -8.64
CA ARG A 154 6.41 4.27 -9.43
C ARG A 154 7.13 5.46 -10.10
N PRO A 155 8.44 5.32 -10.39
CA PRO A 155 9.24 6.34 -11.07
C PRO A 155 8.60 6.96 -12.31
N GLN A 156 9.03 8.19 -12.61
CA GLN A 156 8.61 9.02 -13.76
C GLN A 156 7.21 9.61 -13.63
N GLY A 157 6.84 10.04 -12.42
CA GLY A 157 5.55 10.64 -12.14
C GLY A 157 5.59 11.58 -10.95
N LYS A 158 4.64 12.51 -10.87
CA LYS A 158 4.41 13.33 -9.67
C LYS A 158 2.94 13.67 -9.54
N GLY A 159 2.49 13.85 -8.32
CA GLY A 159 1.11 14.23 -8.05
C GLY A 159 0.72 14.06 -6.59
N THR A 160 -0.58 14.19 -6.35
CA THR A 160 -1.20 13.90 -5.06
C THR A 160 -2.31 12.90 -5.27
N LEU A 161 -2.27 11.80 -4.52
CA LEU A 161 -3.28 10.76 -4.49
C LEU A 161 -3.85 10.65 -3.09
N TYR A 162 -5.06 10.11 -2.99
CA TYR A 162 -5.66 9.80 -1.70
C TYR A 162 -6.06 8.34 -1.64
N PHE A 163 -5.80 7.70 -0.50
CA PHE A 163 -6.15 6.31 -0.23
C PHE A 163 -7.05 6.25 0.99
N ASP A 164 -8.13 5.49 0.89
CA ASP A 164 -9.10 5.36 1.96
C ASP A 164 -9.77 3.98 1.94
N TYR A 165 -10.41 3.64 3.06
CA TYR A 165 -11.33 2.51 3.18
C TYR A 165 -10.80 1.15 2.71
N VAL A 166 -9.54 0.86 3.06
CA VAL A 166 -8.85 -0.41 2.79
C VAL A 166 -9.51 -1.56 3.58
N ARG A 167 -9.95 -2.62 2.89
CA ARG A 167 -10.72 -3.72 3.47
C ARG A 167 -10.37 -5.06 2.83
N LEU A 168 -10.47 -6.14 3.60
CA LEU A 168 -10.57 -7.48 3.05
C LEU A 168 -12.02 -7.72 2.61
N VAL A 169 -12.22 -8.25 1.41
CA VAL A 169 -13.55 -8.50 0.84
C VAL A 169 -13.64 -9.88 0.21
N LYS A 170 -14.88 -10.34 0.02
CA LYS A 170 -15.19 -11.54 -0.76
C LYS A 170 -15.88 -11.12 -2.05
N THR A 171 -15.31 -11.53 -3.16
CA THR A 171 -15.90 -11.42 -4.50
C THR A 171 -16.55 -12.75 -4.88
N GLU A 172 -17.62 -12.68 -5.69
CA GLU A 172 -18.38 -13.85 -6.16
C GLU A 172 -17.59 -14.72 -7.14
#